data_AF-O17712-F1
#
_entry.id   AF-O17712-F1
#
_cell.length_a   1.000
_cell.length_b   1.000
_cell.length_c   1.000
_cell.angle_alpha   90.00
_cell.angle_beta   90.00
_cell.angle_gamma   90.00
#
_symmetry.space_group_name_H-M   'P 1'
#
loop_
_entity.id
_entity.type
_entity.pdbx_description
1 polymer ?
#
loop_
_entity_poly.entity_id
_entity_poly.type
_entity_poly.pdbx_seq_one_letter_code
_entity_poly.pdbx_strand_id
1 'polypeptide(L)'
;MFHPLFIIFFAAITIATSAAPVNFPTVEESKTELKDAGMTQASIDQLSAFTQRFATGYPVVQSNKEASDKFIADYSADVQNFVKSMNEKDQTLYHNYLVKYGLA
;
A
#
# COMPACT_ATOMS: atom_id res chain seq x y z
N MET A 1 11.23 17.46 -8.07
CA MET A 1 10.24 18.02 -7.13
C MET A 1 9.79 16.87 -6.25
N PHE A 2 10.21 16.88 -4.98
CA PHE A 2 9.99 15.82 -4.01
C PHE A 2 8.49 15.59 -3.81
N HIS A 3 7.94 14.53 -4.38
CA HIS A 3 6.66 13.95 -3.93
C HIS A 3 6.94 12.68 -3.11
N PRO A 4 7.48 12.76 -1.89
CA PRO A 4 7.47 11.62 -0.98
C PRO A 4 6.17 11.63 -0.14
N LEU A 5 5.12 12.30 -0.61
CA LEU A 5 3.85 12.36 0.08
C LEU A 5 3.21 10.97 0.04
N PHE A 6 3.36 10.24 1.13
CA PHE A 6 2.31 9.40 1.67
C PHE A 6 1.77 8.29 0.75
N ILE A 7 2.63 7.37 0.28
CA ILE A 7 2.14 5.99 0.16
C ILE A 7 2.26 5.35 1.55
N ILE A 8 1.48 5.88 2.49
CA ILE A 8 1.26 5.23 3.78
C ILE A 8 0.35 4.04 3.49
N PHE A 9 1.01 2.90 3.33
CA PHE A 9 0.40 1.59 3.33
C PHE A 9 -0.06 1.27 4.77
N PHE A 10 -1.36 1.05 4.98
CA PHE A 10 -1.97 0.46 6.18
C PHE A 10 -1.69 1.08 7.57
N ALA A 11 -1.54 2.39 7.69
CA ALA A 11 -1.70 3.03 9.00
C ALA A 11 -3.13 3.55 9.14
N ALA A 12 -3.94 2.87 9.96
CA ALA A 12 -5.26 3.30 10.38
C ALA A 12 -5.16 4.63 11.15
N ILE A 13 -5.01 5.76 10.45
CA ILE A 13 -5.11 7.08 11.06
C ILE A 13 -6.57 7.48 10.97
N THR A 14 -7.25 7.43 12.11
CA THR A 14 -8.60 7.96 12.31
C THR A 14 -8.55 9.49 12.25
N ILE A 15 -8.39 10.07 11.06
CA ILE A 15 -8.47 11.53 10.89
C ILE A 15 -9.95 11.92 10.93
N ALA A 16 -10.41 12.32 12.11
CA ALA A 16 -11.72 12.93 12.32
C ALA A 16 -11.69 14.39 11.82
N THR A 17 -11.67 14.60 10.50
CA THR A 17 -11.80 15.94 9.91
C THR A 17 -12.80 15.91 8.75
N SER A 18 -14.07 16.20 9.06
CA SER A 18 -15.14 16.82 8.24
C SER A 18 -15.28 16.58 6.73
N ALA A 19 -14.58 15.64 6.12
CA ALA A 19 -14.86 15.01 4.84
C ALA A 19 -15.01 13.52 5.14
N ALA A 20 -15.96 12.83 4.50
CA ALA A 20 -16.41 11.49 4.86
C ALA A 20 -15.27 10.59 5.39
N PRO A 21 -15.43 9.91 6.55
CA PRO A 21 -14.38 9.06 7.09
C PRO A 21 -13.99 8.05 6.00
N VAL A 22 -12.78 8.20 5.47
CA VAL A 22 -12.22 7.22 4.55
C VAL A 22 -11.91 6.02 5.42
N ASN A 23 -12.88 5.13 5.56
CA ASN A 23 -12.68 3.87 6.24
C ASN A 23 -11.78 3.03 5.36
N PHE A 24 -10.48 3.10 5.60
CA PHE A 24 -9.52 2.26 4.89
C PHE A 24 -9.86 0.79 5.18
N PRO A 25 -9.98 -0.04 4.14
CA PRO A 25 -10.29 -1.44 4.31
C PRO A 25 -9.16 -2.13 5.09
N THR A 26 -9.53 -3.13 5.87
CA THR A 26 -8.58 -4.10 6.41
C THR A 26 -7.90 -4.87 5.28
N VAL A 27 -6.78 -5.52 5.58
CA VAL A 27 -6.05 -6.35 4.59
C VAL A 27 -6.97 -7.39 3.94
N GLU A 28 -7.86 -8.01 4.71
CA GLU A 28 -8.80 -9.03 4.19
C GLU A 28 -9.91 -8.43 3.32
N GLU A 29 -10.41 -7.25 3.67
CA GLU A 29 -11.36 -6.50 2.83
C GLU A 29 -10.70 -6.05 1.52
N SER A 30 -9.46 -5.57 1.55
CA SER A 30 -8.68 -5.22 0.35
C SER A 30 -8.47 -6.42 -0.56
N LYS A 31 -8.11 -7.58 0.00
CA LYS A 31 -7.95 -8.82 -0.76
C LYS A 31 -9.24 -9.23 -1.45
N THR A 32 -10.35 -9.18 -0.72
CA THR A 32 -11.68 -9.52 -1.25
C THR A 32 -12.06 -8.56 -2.36
N GLU A 33 -11.91 -7.25 -2.15
CA GLU A 33 -12.23 -6.23 -3.15
C GLU A 33 -11.39 -6.39 -4.43
N LEU A 34 -10.07 -6.56 -4.29
CA LEU A 34 -9.18 -6.73 -5.45
C LEU A 34 -9.48 -8.03 -6.19
N LYS A 35 -9.81 -9.10 -5.46
CA LYS A 35 -10.23 -10.39 -6.04
C LYS A 35 -11.54 -10.25 -6.80
N ASP A 36 -12.53 -9.58 -6.23
CA ASP A 36 -13.83 -9.34 -6.86
C ASP A 36 -13.70 -8.42 -8.10
N ALA A 37 -12.75 -7.49 -8.07
CA ALA A 37 -12.38 -6.69 -9.24
C ALA A 37 -11.63 -7.49 -10.32
N GLY A 38 -11.25 -8.73 -10.02
CA GLY A 38 -10.64 -9.68 -10.95
C GLY A 38 -9.11 -9.60 -11.00
N MET A 39 -8.46 -9.08 -9.96
CA MET A 39 -7.01 -9.11 -9.82
C MET A 39 -6.53 -10.55 -9.62
N THR A 40 -5.36 -10.89 -10.17
CA THR A 40 -4.82 -12.25 -9.99
C THR A 40 -4.43 -12.52 -8.54
N GLN A 41 -4.60 -13.77 -8.10
CA GLN A 41 -4.25 -14.18 -6.73
C GLN A 41 -2.76 -13.95 -6.43
N ALA A 42 -1.88 -14.17 -7.40
CA ALA A 42 -0.45 -13.90 -7.26
C ALA A 42 -0.18 -12.42 -6.96
N SER A 43 -0.88 -11.50 -7.63
CA SER A 43 -0.77 -10.06 -7.36
C SER A 43 -1.27 -9.69 -5.97
N ILE A 44 -2.41 -10.24 -5.57
CA ILE A 44 -3.00 -10.01 -4.24
C ILE A 44 -2.08 -10.55 -3.13
N ASP A 45 -1.56 -11.77 -3.28
CA ASP A 45 -0.69 -12.41 -2.29
C ASP A 45 0.60 -11.61 -2.11
N GLN A 46 1.19 -11.13 -3.20
CA GLN A 46 2.40 -10.33 -3.14
C GLN A 46 2.15 -8.93 -2.54
N LEU A 47 1.02 -8.28 -2.86
CA LEU A 47 0.62 -7.03 -2.19
C LEU A 47 0.42 -7.24 -0.68
N SER A 48 -0.20 -8.36 -0.28
CA SER A 48 -0.34 -8.74 1.12
C SER A 48 1.01 -9.00 1.79
N ALA A 49 1.96 -9.62 1.09
CA ALA A 49 3.31 -9.84 1.60
C ALA A 49 4.06 -8.51 1.83
N PHE A 50 3.87 -7.53 0.94
CA PHE A 50 4.38 -6.17 1.16
C PHE A 50 3.73 -5.53 2.39
N THR A 51 2.41 -5.62 2.56
CA THR A 51 1.75 -5.13 3.78
C THR A 51 2.37 -5.73 5.03
N GLN A 52 2.55 -7.06 5.06
CA GLN A 52 3.13 -7.74 6.20
C GLN A 52 4.58 -7.33 6.45
N ARG A 53 5.39 -7.16 5.40
CA ARG A 53 6.76 -6.66 5.52
C ARG A 53 6.80 -5.26 6.12
N PHE A 54 5.91 -4.35 5.70
CA PHE A 54 5.84 -3.02 6.29
C PHE A 54 5.40 -3.09 7.76
N ALA A 55 4.33 -3.82 8.05
CA ALA A 55 3.76 -3.94 9.39
C ALA A 55 4.73 -4.56 10.41
N THR A 56 5.59 -5.48 9.98
CA THR A 56 6.59 -6.11 10.86
C THR A 56 7.94 -5.39 10.86
N GLY A 57 8.37 -4.86 9.71
CA GLY A 57 9.68 -4.25 9.54
C GLY A 57 9.75 -2.79 9.99
N TYR A 58 8.73 -1.99 9.69
CA TYR A 58 8.74 -0.56 10.02
C TYR A 58 8.82 -0.31 11.54
N PRO A 59 8.07 -1.03 12.41
CA PRO A 59 8.16 -0.81 13.85
C PRO A 59 9.54 -1.06 14.46
N VAL A 60 10.38 -1.88 13.82
CA VAL A 60 11.75 -2.18 14.27
C VAL A 60 12.69 -1.02 13.98
N VAL A 61 12.44 -0.28 12.89
CA VAL A 61 13.32 0.81 12.42
C VAL A 61 12.77 2.20 12.76
N GLN A 62 11.49 2.33 13.14
CA GLN A 62 10.80 3.63 13.32
C GLN A 62 11.49 4.60 14.30
N SER A 63 12.22 4.06 15.30
CA SER A 63 12.93 4.87 16.30
C SER A 63 14.26 5.45 15.79
N ASN A 64 14.73 5.05 14.61
CA ASN A 64 15.94 5.56 13.98
C ASN A 64 15.62 6.11 12.59
N LYS A 65 15.74 7.43 12.43
CA LYS A 65 15.39 8.13 11.18
C LYS A 65 16.12 7.58 9.96
N GLU A 66 17.44 7.35 10.06
CA GLU A 66 18.22 6.86 8.93
C GLU A 66 17.79 5.44 8.53
N ALA A 67 17.57 4.58 9.53
CA ALA A 67 17.08 3.22 9.29
C ALA A 67 15.65 3.21 8.73
N SER A 68 14.76 4.07 9.23
CA SER A 68 13.40 4.19 8.73
C SER A 68 13.34 4.75 7.32
N ASP A 69 14.14 5.76 7.01
CA ASP A 69 14.21 6.36 5.68
C ASP A 69 14.73 5.33 4.67
N LYS A 70 15.78 4.57 5.05
CA LYS A 70 16.29 3.46 4.23
C LYS A 70 15.24 2.37 4.03
N PHE A 71 14.56 1.94 5.09
CA PHE A 71 13.52 0.92 5.00
C PHE A 71 12.38 1.35 4.07
N ILE A 72 11.91 2.60 4.20
CA ILE A 72 10.86 3.15 3.34
C ILE A 72 11.33 3.23 1.89
N ALA A 73 12.57 3.66 1.64
CA ALA A 73 13.13 3.74 0.29
C ALA A 73 13.23 2.35 -0.37
N ASP A 74 13.79 1.37 0.35
CA ASP A 74 13.91 0.00 -0.15
C ASP A 74 12.52 -0.64 -0.36
N TYR A 75 11.61 -0.47 0.60
CA TYR A 75 10.22 -0.93 0.50
C TYR A 75 9.49 -0.32 -0.70
N SER A 76 9.58 0.99 -0.88
CA SER A 76 8.93 1.69 -1.99
C SER A 76 9.50 1.25 -3.33
N ALA A 77 10.82 1.06 -3.42
CA ALA A 77 11.46 0.57 -4.65
C ALA A 77 10.95 -0.84 -4.99
N ASP A 78 10.89 -1.74 -4.02
CA ASP A 78 10.42 -3.12 -4.23
C ASP A 78 8.94 -3.17 -4.66
N VAL A 79 8.07 -2.38 -3.99
CA VAL A 79 6.65 -2.29 -4.38
C VAL A 79 6.50 -1.72 -5.79
N GLN A 80 7.22 -0.65 -6.13
CA GLN A 80 7.14 -0.07 -7.47
C GLN A 80 7.64 -1.03 -8.55
N ASN A 81 8.73 -1.74 -8.29
CA ASN A 81 9.24 -2.76 -9.20
C ASN A 81 8.22 -3.89 -9.40
N PHE A 82 7.56 -4.30 -8.31
CA PHE A 82 6.52 -5.30 -8.39
C PHE A 82 5.29 -4.83 -9.18
N VAL A 83 4.78 -3.63 -8.88
CA VAL A 83 3.63 -3.06 -9.61
C VAL A 83 3.95 -2.95 -11.10
N LYS A 84 5.16 -2.53 -11.49
CA LYS A 84 5.59 -2.50 -12.90
C LYS A 84 5.68 -3.90 -13.54
N SER A 85 5.92 -4.94 -12.74
CA SER A 85 5.99 -6.33 -13.19
C SER A 85 4.62 -7.02 -13.29
N MET A 86 3.58 -6.45 -12.67
CA MET A 86 2.21 -6.94 -12.83
C MET A 86 1.77 -6.83 -14.29
N ASN A 87 0.83 -7.70 -14.69
CA ASN A 87 0.15 -7.52 -15.97
C ASN A 87 -0.68 -6.22 -15.98
N GLU A 88 -0.94 -5.65 -17.16
CA GLU A 88 -1.61 -4.35 -17.31
C GLU A 88 -2.99 -4.28 -16.63
N LYS A 89 -3.73 -5.40 -16.60
CA LYS A 89 -5.02 -5.49 -15.91
C LYS A 89 -4.83 -5.30 -14.41
N ASP A 90 -3.92 -6.04 -13.79
CA ASP A 90 -3.64 -5.93 -12.35
C ASP A 90 -3.08 -4.55 -11.99
N GLN A 91 -2.23 -3.95 -12.84
CA GLN A 91 -1.76 -2.58 -12.65
C GLN A 91 -2.92 -1.58 -12.61
N THR A 92 -3.86 -1.70 -13.55
CA THR A 92 -5.04 -0.84 -13.64
C THR A 92 -5.94 -1.01 -12.42
N LEU A 93 -6.18 -2.25 -12.00
CA LEU A 93 -6.98 -2.55 -10.81
C LEU A 93 -6.34 -1.99 -9.54
N TYR A 94 -5.02 -2.15 -9.40
CA TYR A 94 -4.27 -1.58 -8.28
C TYR A 94 -4.34 -0.05 -8.29
N HIS A 95 -4.13 0.61 -9.44
CA HIS A 95 -4.25 2.06 -9.55
C HIS A 95 -5.66 2.56 -9.20
N ASN A 96 -6.70 1.93 -9.74
CA ASN A 96 -8.09 2.28 -9.43
C ASN A 96 -8.40 2.13 -7.94
N TYR A 97 -7.88 1.07 -7.32
CA TYR A 97 -7.98 0.87 -5.88
C TYR A 97 -7.30 2.02 -5.11
N LEU A 98 -6.10 2.44 -5.50
CA LEU A 98 -5.42 3.58 -4.87
C LEU A 98 -6.22 4.88 -5.03
N VAL A 99 -6.73 5.18 -6.24
CA VAL A 99 -7.55 6.37 -6.50
C VAL A 99 -8.82 6.35 -5.64
N LYS A 100 -9.50 5.19 -5.54
CA LYS A 100 -10.71 5.02 -4.72
C LYS A 100 -10.49 5.40 -3.26
N TYR A 101 -9.33 5.08 -2.71
CA TYR A 101 -8.97 5.36 -1.32
C TYR A 101 -8.12 6.63 -1.14
N GLY A 102 -7.97 7.46 -2.19
CA GLY A 102 -7.24 8.73 -2.13
C GLY A 102 -5.73 8.58 -1.92
N LEU A 103 -5.16 7.46 -2.38
CA LEU A 103 -3.74 7.11 -2.27
C LEU A 103 -2.94 7.36 -3.57
N ALA A 104 -3.63 7.76 -4.66
CA ALA A 104 -3.05 8.09 -5.96
C ALA A 104 -3.73 9.32 -6.56
#